data_AF-A0A3E0PG76-F1
#
_entry.id   AF-A0A3E0PG76-F1
#
_cell.length_a   1.000
_cell.length_b   1.000
_cell.length_c   1.000
_cell.angle_alpha   90.00
_cell.angle_beta   90.00
_cell.angle_gamma   90.00
#
_symmetry.space_group_name_H-M   'P 1'
#
loop_
_entity.id
_entity.type
_entity.pdbx_description
1 polymer ?
#
loop_
_entity_poly.entity_id
_entity_poly.type
_entity_poly.pdbx_seq_one_letter_code
_entity_poly.pdbx_strand_id
1 'polypeptide(L)'
;MSEKRFEVTFNSPQCGWMSIGLKGDSGEFLTTTAYAPHTNALGELMDALAELVGASDEGFRHVLKWNRDPEEYDFELNRQGGEAFIKVYEYPTGDRREDERELVFSHSGDPHAAAAAFFETFRQLYEERGVDDFKENWHQEFPLASFERLKTRLAAILADPRS
;
A
#
# COMPACT_ATOMS: atom_id res chain seq x y z
N MET A 1 20.15 -11.31 -16.17
CA MET A 1 19.94 -10.66 -14.86
C MET A 1 18.47 -10.37 -14.78
N SER A 2 17.74 -10.97 -13.83
CA SER A 2 16.30 -10.76 -13.72
C SER A 2 16.08 -9.34 -13.20
N GLU A 3 15.37 -8.49 -13.96
CA GLU A 3 14.77 -7.29 -13.39
C GLU A 3 13.91 -7.74 -12.20
N LYS A 4 14.21 -7.26 -10.98
CA LYS A 4 13.40 -7.60 -9.82
C LYS A 4 12.13 -6.76 -9.93
N ARG A 5 11.04 -7.42 -10.33
CA ARG A 5 9.71 -6.81 -10.37
C ARG A 5 9.27 -6.48 -8.96
N PHE A 6 8.68 -5.30 -8.78
CA PHE A 6 8.00 -4.97 -7.53
C PHE A 6 6.75 -5.84 -7.38
N GLU A 7 6.67 -6.59 -6.30
CA GLU A 7 5.59 -7.53 -5.99
C GLU A 7 4.92 -7.10 -4.67
N VAL A 8 3.59 -7.19 -4.64
CA VAL A 8 2.77 -6.85 -3.47
C VAL A 8 1.82 -8.01 -3.18
N THR A 9 1.75 -8.42 -1.92
CA THR A 9 0.83 -9.47 -1.45
C THR A 9 0.03 -8.97 -0.26
N PHE A 10 -1.26 -9.29 -0.25
CA PHE A 10 -2.15 -9.12 0.88
C PHE A 10 -2.90 -10.43 1.02
N ASN A 11 -2.89 -10.98 2.22
CA ASN A 11 -3.70 -12.16 2.51
C ASN A 11 -5.06 -11.73 3.04
N SER A 12 -6.06 -12.58 2.86
CA SER A 12 -7.38 -12.36 3.45
C SER A 12 -7.26 -12.15 4.96
N PRO A 13 -7.98 -11.16 5.51
CA PRO A 13 -7.90 -10.84 6.91
C PRO A 13 -8.39 -12.01 7.76
N GLN A 14 -7.88 -12.14 8.98
CA GLN A 14 -8.27 -13.14 9.97
C GLN A 14 -8.28 -12.49 11.36
N CYS A 15 -9.42 -12.51 12.05
CA CYS A 15 -9.56 -12.01 13.43
C CYS A 15 -9.02 -10.57 13.67
N GLY A 16 -9.20 -9.67 12.71
CA GLY A 16 -8.77 -8.27 12.76
C GLY A 16 -7.35 -8.02 12.24
N TRP A 17 -6.69 -9.04 11.68
CA TRP A 17 -5.30 -8.99 11.23
C TRP A 17 -5.19 -9.28 9.74
N MET A 18 -4.27 -8.62 9.05
CA MET A 18 -3.99 -8.80 7.63
C MET A 18 -2.49 -8.85 7.38
N SER A 19 -2.00 -9.92 6.72
CA SER A 19 -0.61 -9.99 6.31
C SER A 19 -0.37 -9.23 5.03
N ILE A 20 0.74 -8.48 4.99
CA ILE A 20 1.13 -7.62 3.87
C ILE A 20 2.58 -7.93 3.54
N GLY A 21 2.85 -8.24 2.28
CA GLY A 21 4.17 -8.49 1.73
C GLY A 21 4.51 -7.49 0.63
N LEU A 22 5.72 -6.95 0.69
CA LEU A 22 6.33 -6.16 -0.37
C LEU A 22 7.65 -6.80 -0.75
N LYS A 23 7.95 -6.85 -2.03
CA LYS A 23 9.24 -7.32 -2.51
C LYS A 23 9.70 -6.46 -3.66
N GLY A 24 10.95 -6.03 -3.59
CA GLY A 24 11.53 -5.13 -4.57
C GLY A 24 13.05 -5.21 -4.55
N ASP A 25 13.70 -4.12 -4.95
CA ASP A 25 15.16 -4.10 -5.11
C ASP A 25 15.90 -4.17 -3.79
N SER A 26 15.37 -3.52 -2.74
CA SER A 26 16.00 -3.50 -1.41
C SER A 26 15.81 -4.79 -0.60
N GLY A 27 14.96 -5.71 -1.05
CA GLY A 27 14.65 -6.95 -0.34
C GLY A 27 13.15 -7.25 -0.27
N GLU A 28 12.76 -7.92 0.81
CA GLU A 28 11.39 -8.31 1.10
C GLU A 28 11.00 -7.76 2.48
N PHE A 29 9.78 -7.26 2.57
CA PHE A 29 9.14 -6.85 3.80
C PHE A 29 7.85 -7.63 3.95
N LEU A 30 7.70 -8.33 5.05
CA LEU A 30 6.51 -9.09 5.37
C LEU A 30 6.11 -8.76 6.81
N THR A 31 4.89 -8.27 6.98
CA THR A 31 4.34 -7.96 8.29
C THR A 31 2.88 -8.39 8.40
N THR A 32 2.34 -8.37 9.60
CA THR A 32 0.92 -8.55 9.87
C THR A 32 0.42 -7.29 10.56
N THR A 33 -0.59 -6.65 9.98
CA THR A 33 -1.13 -5.38 10.47
C THR A 33 -2.51 -5.58 11.07
N ALA A 34 -2.82 -4.82 12.11
CA ALA A 34 -4.14 -4.81 12.72
C ALA A 34 -5.06 -3.76 12.07
N TYR A 35 -6.37 -3.99 12.16
CA TYR A 35 -7.38 -3.04 11.69
C TYR A 35 -7.47 -1.75 12.53
N ALA A 36 -6.95 -1.77 13.76
CA ALA A 36 -6.99 -0.70 14.74
C ALA A 36 -5.58 -0.48 15.33
N PRO A 37 -5.20 0.76 15.68
CA PRO A 37 -6.07 1.93 15.81
C PRO A 37 -6.32 2.70 14.50
N HIS A 38 -5.60 2.38 13.42
CA HIS A 38 -5.69 3.09 12.13
C HIS A 38 -6.86 2.58 11.29
N THR A 39 -8.09 2.93 11.70
CA THR A 39 -9.30 2.60 10.95
C THR A 39 -9.25 3.22 9.55
N ASN A 40 -9.63 2.45 8.51
CA ASN A 40 -9.57 2.82 7.09
C ASN A 40 -8.17 2.89 6.44
N ALA A 41 -7.11 2.38 7.07
CA ALA A 41 -5.77 2.43 6.47
C ALA A 41 -5.66 1.75 5.07
N LEU A 42 -6.47 0.71 4.81
CA LEU A 42 -6.55 0.08 3.49
C LEU A 42 -7.15 1.02 2.41
N GLY A 43 -8.21 1.77 2.77
CA GLY A 43 -8.83 2.74 1.87
C GLY A 43 -7.92 3.93 1.62
N GLU A 44 -7.27 4.42 2.67
CA GLU A 44 -6.27 5.50 2.58
C GLU A 44 -5.10 5.12 1.67
N LEU A 45 -4.59 3.88 1.74
CA LEU A 45 -3.57 3.39 0.82
C LEU A 45 -4.04 3.44 -0.64
N MET A 46 -5.26 2.98 -0.93
CA MET A 46 -5.81 3.00 -2.28
C MET A 46 -5.97 4.42 -2.82
N ASP A 47 -6.46 5.36 -2.00
CA ASP A 47 -6.61 6.76 -2.38
C ASP A 47 -5.24 7.41 -2.62
N ALA A 48 -4.25 7.16 -1.76
CA ALA A 48 -2.89 7.67 -1.92
C ALA A 48 -2.21 7.11 -3.19
N LEU A 49 -2.46 5.86 -3.56
CA LEU A 49 -1.97 5.29 -4.82
C LEU A 49 -2.66 5.93 -6.04
N ALA A 50 -3.95 6.23 -5.95
CA ALA A 50 -4.66 6.93 -7.02
C ALA A 50 -4.10 8.36 -7.22
N GLU A 51 -3.74 9.03 -6.14
CA GLU A 51 -3.08 10.34 -6.17
C GLU A 51 -1.65 10.26 -6.70
N LEU A 52 -0.85 9.28 -6.26
CA LEU A 52 0.52 9.04 -6.73
C LEU A 52 0.59 8.94 -8.25
N VAL A 53 -0.30 8.12 -8.80
CA VAL A 53 -0.45 7.89 -10.23
C VAL A 53 -0.89 9.15 -10.96
N GLY A 54 -1.72 9.97 -10.30
CA GLY A 54 -2.25 11.18 -10.88
C GLY A 54 -1.42 12.45 -10.74
N ALA A 55 -0.40 12.43 -9.89
CA ALA A 55 0.41 13.59 -9.57
C ALA A 55 1.35 13.97 -10.72
N SER A 56 1.64 15.27 -10.84
CA SER A 56 2.78 15.74 -11.64
C SER A 56 4.12 15.37 -10.99
N ASP A 57 5.22 15.53 -11.73
CA ASP A 57 6.57 15.14 -11.27
C ASP A 57 7.11 15.95 -10.07
N GLU A 58 6.41 17.00 -9.66
CA GLU A 58 6.68 17.76 -8.45
C GLU A 58 5.58 17.54 -7.39
N GLY A 59 5.96 16.97 -6.24
CA GLY A 59 5.33 17.31 -4.97
C GLY A 59 4.34 16.34 -4.34
N PHE A 60 4.21 15.09 -4.82
CA PHE A 60 3.40 14.10 -4.09
C PHE A 60 4.20 13.47 -2.95
N ARG A 61 3.68 13.58 -1.73
CA ARG A 61 4.13 12.81 -0.57
C ARG A 61 2.91 12.47 0.30
N HIS A 62 2.73 11.20 0.59
CA HIS A 62 1.73 10.68 1.51
C HIS A 62 2.41 9.78 2.53
N VAL A 63 1.98 9.82 3.79
CA VAL A 63 2.47 8.93 4.86
C VAL A 63 1.27 8.27 5.50
N LEU A 64 1.09 6.98 5.21
CA LEU A 64 0.08 6.13 5.81
C LEU A 64 0.63 5.50 7.09
N LYS A 65 -0.21 5.40 8.10
CA LYS A 65 0.13 4.76 9.38
C LYS A 65 -0.49 3.38 9.50
N TRP A 66 0.33 2.41 9.90
CA TRP A 66 -0.09 1.05 10.25
C TRP A 66 0.52 0.60 11.56
N ASN A 67 -0.02 -0.47 12.13
CA ASN A 67 0.46 -1.05 13.38
C ASN A 67 0.41 -2.58 13.34
N ARG A 68 1.32 -3.20 14.09
CA ARG A 68 1.39 -4.64 14.37
C ARG A 68 1.22 -4.98 15.86
N ASP A 69 1.32 -3.98 16.74
CA ASP A 69 1.25 -4.10 18.20
C ASP A 69 2.36 -5.00 18.82
N PRO A 70 3.41 -4.42 19.44
CA PRO A 70 3.60 -2.99 19.74
C PRO A 70 4.20 -2.17 18.60
N GLU A 71 4.71 -2.82 17.54
CA GLU A 71 5.41 -2.11 16.47
C GLU A 71 4.44 -1.26 15.63
N GLU A 72 4.93 -0.11 15.18
CA GLU A 72 4.22 0.81 14.30
C GLU A 72 4.99 0.98 13.00
N TYR A 73 4.26 1.30 11.93
CA TYR A 73 4.82 1.51 10.61
C TYR A 73 4.39 2.86 10.03
N ASP A 74 5.32 3.52 9.37
CA ASP A 74 5.03 4.55 8.37
C ASP A 74 5.25 3.97 6.98
N PHE A 75 4.21 4.02 6.18
CA PHE A 75 4.25 3.69 4.76
C PHE A 75 4.28 5.01 3.98
N GLU A 76 5.48 5.42 3.57
CA GLU A 76 5.68 6.64 2.81
C GLU A 76 5.58 6.35 1.31
N LEU A 77 4.69 7.05 0.62
CA LEU A 77 4.60 7.12 -0.82
C LEU A 77 5.04 8.50 -1.28
N ASN A 78 5.99 8.59 -2.18
CA ASN A 78 6.39 9.88 -2.75
C ASN A 78 6.62 9.79 -4.25
N ARG A 79 6.38 10.90 -4.95
CA ARG A 79 6.74 11.07 -6.36
C ARG A 79 7.75 12.19 -6.48
N GLN A 80 8.88 11.91 -7.09
CA GLN A 80 9.92 12.90 -7.32
C GLN A 80 10.66 12.59 -8.62
N GLY A 81 10.76 13.56 -9.51
CA GLY A 81 11.53 13.41 -10.75
C GLY A 81 10.96 12.33 -11.69
N GLY A 82 9.64 12.17 -11.70
CA GLY A 82 8.95 11.15 -12.51
C GLY A 82 8.90 9.75 -11.90
N GLU A 83 9.66 9.49 -10.84
CA GLU A 83 9.70 8.20 -10.16
C GLU A 83 8.83 8.19 -8.90
N ALA A 84 8.16 7.06 -8.66
CA ALA A 84 7.60 6.74 -7.36
C ALA A 84 8.68 6.15 -6.46
N PHE A 85 8.66 6.54 -5.20
CA PHE A 85 9.40 5.89 -4.15
C PHE A 85 8.41 5.44 -3.07
N ILE A 86 8.62 4.21 -2.63
CA ILE A 86 7.86 3.57 -1.57
C ILE A 86 8.85 3.24 -0.47
N LYS A 87 8.59 3.70 0.74
CA LYS A 87 9.44 3.40 1.89
C LYS A 87 8.58 2.95 3.04
N VAL A 88 9.00 1.87 3.71
CA VAL A 88 8.39 1.45 4.96
C VAL A 88 9.40 1.67 6.06
N TYR A 89 8.96 2.40 7.07
CA TYR A 89 9.74 2.61 8.27
C TYR A 89 9.04 1.97 9.46
N GLU A 90 9.81 1.27 10.27
CA GLU A 90 9.35 0.63 11.50
C GLU A 90 9.73 1.49 12.70
N TYR A 91 8.82 1.55 13.66
CA TYR A 91 9.07 2.07 15.00
C TYR A 91 8.88 0.92 16.00
N PRO A 92 9.79 0.78 16.99
CA PRO A 92 9.69 -0.28 17.99
C PRO A 92 8.41 -0.21 18.85
N THR A 93 7.81 0.98 18.97
CA THR A 93 6.64 1.22 19.83
C THR A 93 5.66 2.25 19.24
N GLY A 94 4.46 2.29 19.83
CA GLY A 94 3.42 3.28 19.58
C GLY A 94 3.82 4.76 19.68
N ASP A 95 4.92 5.06 20.40
CA ASP A 95 5.39 6.43 20.62
C ASP A 95 5.97 7.07 19.34
N ARG A 96 6.29 6.25 18.32
CA ARG A 96 6.72 6.69 16.99
C ARG A 96 7.86 7.71 17.03
N ARG A 97 8.86 7.44 17.88
CA ARG A 97 10.04 8.27 18.06
C ARG A 97 10.91 8.26 16.80
N GLU A 98 11.12 9.42 16.18
CA GLU A 98 11.88 9.53 14.93
C GLU A 98 13.33 9.03 15.04
N ASP A 99 13.95 9.19 16.20
CA ASP A 99 15.32 8.72 16.47
C ASP A 99 15.44 7.20 16.62
N GLU A 100 14.30 6.51 16.77
CA GLU A 100 14.21 5.05 16.87
C GLU A 100 13.66 4.41 15.58
N ARG A 101 13.36 5.22 14.56
CA ARG A 101 12.79 4.76 13.30
C ARG A 101 13.84 4.07 12.42
N GLU A 102 13.50 2.89 11.91
CA GLU A 102 14.36 2.15 10.99
C GLU A 102 13.71 2.02 9.60
N LEU A 103 14.49 2.21 8.53
CA LEU A 103 14.04 1.94 7.17
C LEU A 103 14.10 0.43 6.92
N VAL A 104 12.94 -0.24 6.92
CA VAL A 104 12.85 -1.70 6.77
C VAL A 104 12.54 -2.14 5.33
N PHE A 105 12.08 -1.22 4.47
CA PHE A 105 11.86 -1.50 3.05
C PHE A 105 11.96 -0.23 2.20
N SER A 106 12.46 -0.37 0.98
CA SER A 106 12.37 0.69 -0.03
C SER A 106 12.26 0.15 -1.45
N HIS A 107 11.45 0.81 -2.27
CA HIS A 107 11.41 0.58 -3.71
C HIS A 107 11.34 1.93 -4.44
N SER A 108 11.94 1.99 -5.64
CA SER A 108 11.84 3.11 -6.56
C SER A 108 11.52 2.59 -7.96
N GLY A 109 10.61 3.25 -8.67
CA GLY A 109 10.24 2.82 -10.01
C GLY A 109 9.14 3.66 -10.64
N ASP A 110 8.58 3.16 -11.73
CA ASP A 110 7.47 3.82 -12.41
C ASP A 110 6.22 3.86 -11.48
N PRO A 111 5.60 5.04 -11.28
CA PRO A 111 4.42 5.18 -10.41
C PRO A 111 3.24 4.31 -10.85
N HIS A 112 3.06 4.09 -12.15
CA HIS A 112 1.96 3.29 -12.68
C HIS A 112 2.16 1.81 -12.41
N ALA A 113 3.37 1.30 -12.65
CA ALA A 113 3.76 -0.07 -12.37
C ALA A 113 3.66 -0.38 -10.87
N ALA A 114 4.13 0.54 -10.03
CA ALA A 114 4.03 0.40 -8.58
C ALA A 114 2.56 0.32 -8.12
N ALA A 115 1.71 1.26 -8.56
CA ALA A 115 0.29 1.25 -8.21
C ALA A 115 -0.48 0.06 -8.81
N ALA A 116 -0.13 -0.39 -10.01
CA ALA A 116 -0.71 -1.58 -10.62
C ALA A 116 -0.40 -2.85 -9.81
N ALA A 117 0.81 -2.97 -9.26
CA ALA A 117 1.17 -4.09 -8.38
C ALA A 117 0.28 -4.15 -7.13
N PHE A 118 0.01 -3.01 -6.49
CA PHE A 118 -0.97 -2.95 -5.39
C PHE A 118 -2.39 -3.27 -5.85
N PHE A 119 -2.79 -2.73 -7.00
CA PHE A 119 -4.16 -2.86 -7.51
C PHE A 119 -4.52 -4.33 -7.78
N GLU A 120 -3.63 -5.11 -8.36
CA GLU A 120 -3.89 -6.54 -8.59
C GLU A 120 -4.20 -7.29 -7.29
N THR A 121 -3.48 -6.96 -6.22
CA THR A 121 -3.69 -7.59 -4.93
C THR A 121 -4.97 -7.12 -4.25
N PHE A 122 -5.32 -5.83 -4.38
CA PHE A 122 -6.61 -5.32 -3.94
C PHE A 122 -7.78 -5.92 -4.72
N ARG A 123 -7.60 -6.18 -6.02
CA ARG A 123 -8.59 -6.83 -6.88
C ARG A 123 -8.82 -8.26 -6.40
N GLN A 124 -7.76 -9.01 -6.07
CA GLN A 124 -7.88 -10.33 -5.49
C GLN A 124 -8.65 -10.30 -4.16
N LEU A 125 -8.24 -9.44 -3.22
CA LEU A 125 -8.96 -9.26 -1.95
C LEU A 125 -10.44 -8.90 -2.16
N TYR A 126 -10.73 -8.03 -3.12
CA TYR A 126 -12.10 -7.68 -3.47
C TYR A 126 -12.88 -8.89 -3.98
N GLU A 127 -12.32 -9.69 -4.89
CA GLU A 127 -12.98 -10.87 -5.44
C GLU A 127 -13.25 -11.94 -4.37
N GLU A 128 -12.31 -12.14 -3.46
CA GLU A 128 -12.38 -13.13 -2.39
C GLU A 128 -13.21 -12.67 -1.18
N ARG A 129 -13.55 -11.36 -1.08
CA ARG A 129 -14.19 -10.76 0.11
C ARG A 129 -15.47 -11.45 0.60
N GLY A 130 -16.22 -12.06 -0.32
CA GLY A 130 -17.47 -12.75 0.00
C GLY A 130 -17.29 -14.22 0.37
N VAL A 131 -16.15 -14.82 0.01
CA VAL A 131 -15.76 -16.17 0.40
C VAL A 131 -15.09 -16.15 1.77
N ASP A 132 -14.33 -15.10 2.06
CA ASP A 132 -13.52 -14.97 3.27
C ASP A 132 -14.18 -14.17 4.40
N ASP A 133 -15.49 -13.92 4.32
CA ASP A 133 -16.25 -13.10 5.29
C ASP A 133 -15.49 -11.82 5.70
N PHE A 134 -14.97 -11.08 4.70
CA PHE A 134 -13.99 -10.01 4.90
C PHE A 134 -14.37 -9.03 6.01
N LYS A 135 -15.64 -8.62 6.06
CA LYS A 135 -16.14 -7.69 7.07
C LYS A 135 -16.05 -8.26 8.48
N GLU A 136 -16.39 -9.53 8.66
CA GLU A 136 -16.34 -10.19 9.97
C GLU A 136 -14.89 -10.37 10.41
N ASN A 137 -14.03 -10.77 9.48
CA ASN A 137 -12.61 -11.01 9.73
C ASN A 137 -11.76 -9.75 9.84
N TRP A 138 -12.14 -8.64 9.18
CA TRP A 138 -11.39 -7.38 9.23
C TRP A 138 -11.99 -6.36 10.19
N HIS A 139 -13.22 -6.58 10.64
CA HIS A 139 -14.02 -5.65 11.43
C HIS A 139 -14.32 -4.31 10.71
N GLN A 140 -14.06 -4.22 9.40
CA GLN A 140 -14.37 -3.07 8.55
C GLN A 140 -14.89 -3.53 7.19
N GLU A 141 -15.73 -2.70 6.57
CA GLU A 141 -16.15 -2.91 5.19
C GLU A 141 -14.95 -2.81 4.23
N PHE A 142 -15.01 -3.50 3.11
CA PHE A 142 -14.04 -3.29 2.04
C PHE A 142 -14.20 -1.85 1.48
N PRO A 143 -13.12 -1.07 1.31
CA PRO A 143 -13.17 0.34 0.90
C PRO A 143 -13.50 0.51 -0.59
N LEU A 144 -14.74 0.19 -0.98
CA LEU A 144 -15.18 0.12 -2.37
C LEU A 144 -14.98 1.43 -3.14
N ALA A 145 -15.22 2.58 -2.49
CA ALA A 145 -15.07 3.88 -3.13
C ALA A 145 -13.62 4.18 -3.54
N SER A 146 -12.67 3.92 -2.64
CA SER A 146 -11.23 4.09 -2.88
C SER A 146 -10.72 3.08 -3.92
N PHE A 147 -11.21 1.84 -3.87
CA PHE A 147 -10.90 0.81 -4.86
C PHE A 147 -11.34 1.21 -6.28
N GLU A 148 -12.60 1.63 -6.46
CA GLU A 148 -13.10 2.06 -7.79
C GLU A 148 -12.41 3.35 -8.27
N ARG A 149 -12.00 4.24 -7.35
CA ARG A 149 -11.19 5.43 -7.71
C ARG A 149 -9.82 5.02 -8.28
N LEU A 150 -9.09 4.14 -7.58
CA LEU A 150 -7.80 3.64 -8.04
C LEU A 150 -7.92 2.93 -9.40
N LYS A 151 -8.91 2.03 -9.53
CA LYS A 151 -9.24 1.33 -10.78
C LYS A 151 -9.50 2.29 -11.93
N THR A 152 -10.33 3.31 -11.71
CA THR A 152 -10.66 4.33 -12.73
C THR A 152 -9.41 5.10 -13.13
N ARG A 153 -8.55 5.46 -12.18
CA ARG A 153 -7.32 6.20 -12.44
C ARG A 153 -6.34 5.40 -13.30
N LEU A 154 -6.13 4.13 -12.95
CA LEU A 154 -5.25 3.23 -13.73
C LEU A 154 -5.81 2.97 -15.14
N ALA A 155 -7.12 2.74 -15.27
CA ALA A 155 -7.76 2.55 -16.56
C ALA A 155 -7.63 3.78 -17.48
N ALA A 156 -7.76 4.99 -16.94
CA ALA A 156 -7.64 6.23 -17.70
C ALA A 156 -6.23 6.41 -18.30
N ILE A 157 -5.20 5.94 -17.60
CA ILE A 157 -3.81 6.09 -18.04
C ILE A 157 -3.44 5.04 -19.08
N LEU A 158 -3.88 3.79 -18.90
CA LEU A 158 -3.70 2.75 -19.91
C LEU A 158 -4.43 3.08 -21.23
N ALA A 159 -5.45 3.94 -21.17
CA ALA A 159 -6.20 4.40 -22.33
C ALA A 159 -5.65 5.70 -22.97
N ASP A 160 -4.72 6.43 -22.35
CA ASP A 160 -4.10 7.62 -22.96
C ASP A 160 -2.83 7.21 -23.73
N PRO A 161 -2.81 7.33 -25.07
CA PRO A 161 -1.64 6.98 -25.88
C PRO A 161 -0.46 7.97 -25.73
N ARG A 162 -0.56 8.96 -24.83
CA ARG A 162 0.46 10.00 -24.59
C ARG A 162 1.11 9.94 -23.21
N SER A 163 0.66 9.03 -22.34
CA SER A 163 1.33 8.72 -21.07
C SER A 163 2.50 7.76 -21.24
#